data_AF-A0A380MW65-F1
#
_entry.id   AF-A0A380MW65-F1
#
_cell.length_a   1.000
_cell.length_b   1.000
_cell.length_c   1.000
_cell.angle_alpha   90.00
_cell.angle_beta   90.00
_cell.angle_gamma   90.00
#
_symmetry.space_group_name_H-M   'P 1'
#
loop_
_entity.id
_entity.type
_entity.pdbx_description
1 polymer ?
#
loop_
_entity_poly.entity_id
_entity_poly.type
_entity_poly.pdbx_seq_one_letter_code
_entity_poly.pdbx_strand_id
1 'polypeptide(L)'
;MNAQTLALVSSKGGVGKSTVAINMACALGSLGLSVLCIDLDSQQSLSKFFDYPTAPTKGLLEFLIQGDLSAISQTHIKNVSVVVNNDDGERLNEWMSETFSGLFRLKKLLISIRDQYDVIIIDTQGKDGRGQLQEMALIAADTVVVPTTPDVMSSQELPRSIAIYTHVMNGLSEMGIGNDQPPPLRVLINREDHTVETRNVTAAIRQEFSKIARHITVLKTSIPQKVVWKQCISLQRPVHELEIDRSNPRSALSVMESLIHELLPHFADLQLNPNTEQKETIPLQGGQ
;
A
#
# COMPACT_ATOMS: atom_id res chain seq x y z
N MET A 1 -10.27 -17.85 2.63
CA MET A 1 -10.77 -16.45 2.66
C MET A 1 -10.45 -15.84 1.31
N ASN A 2 -11.21 -14.86 0.83
CA ASN A 2 -10.81 -14.11 -0.36
C ASN A 2 -9.72 -13.11 0.02
N ALA A 3 -8.74 -12.88 -0.86
CA ALA A 3 -7.73 -11.85 -0.69
C ALA A 3 -8.35 -10.49 -0.31
N GLN A 4 -7.74 -9.78 0.64
CA GLN A 4 -8.08 -8.39 0.96
C GLN A 4 -7.20 -7.43 0.15
N THR A 5 -7.83 -6.58 -0.66
CA THR A 5 -7.12 -5.63 -1.51
C THR A 5 -7.03 -4.25 -0.85
N LEU A 6 -5.83 -3.82 -0.51
CA LEU A 6 -5.52 -2.51 0.04
C LEU A 6 -4.92 -1.61 -1.05
N ALA A 7 -5.50 -0.45 -1.31
CA ALA A 7 -4.90 0.54 -2.21
C ALA A 7 -4.39 1.76 -1.45
N LEU A 8 -3.10 2.06 -1.59
CA LEU A 8 -2.48 3.24 -1.01
C LEU A 8 -2.55 4.38 -2.01
N VAL A 9 -3.35 5.40 -1.70
CA VAL A 9 -3.60 6.55 -2.59
C VAL A 9 -3.30 7.87 -1.91
N SER A 10 -2.95 8.88 -2.70
CA SER A 10 -2.75 10.26 -2.23
C SER A 10 -2.74 11.19 -3.42
N SER A 11 -3.24 12.41 -3.22
CA SER A 11 -3.13 13.52 -4.17
C SER A 11 -1.72 14.10 -4.29
N LYS A 12 -0.75 13.62 -3.48
CA LYS A 12 0.61 14.15 -3.47
C LYS A 12 1.70 13.07 -3.42
N GLY A 13 2.84 13.38 -4.00
CA GLY A 13 4.09 12.64 -3.80
C GLY A 13 4.68 12.82 -2.40
N GLY A 14 5.53 11.88 -1.96
CA GLY A 14 6.36 12.07 -0.76
C GLY A 14 5.68 11.92 0.61
N VAL A 15 4.37 11.60 0.67
CA VAL A 15 3.64 11.33 1.93
C VAL A 15 3.93 9.95 2.54
N GLY A 16 4.74 9.11 1.87
CA GLY A 16 5.18 7.81 2.36
C GLY A 16 4.35 6.60 1.94
N LYS A 17 3.56 6.70 0.86
CA LYS A 17 2.76 5.56 0.30
C LYS A 17 3.60 4.30 0.11
N SER A 18 4.61 4.35 -0.76
CA SER A 18 5.46 3.19 -1.03
C SER A 18 6.13 2.66 0.23
N THR A 19 6.60 3.54 1.13
CA THR A 19 7.17 3.12 2.42
C THR A 19 6.17 2.33 3.26
N VAL A 20 4.91 2.76 3.34
CA VAL A 20 3.86 2.03 4.05
C VAL A 20 3.53 0.72 3.32
N ALA A 21 3.36 0.74 2.00
CA ALA A 21 3.08 -0.45 1.20
C ALA A 21 4.14 -1.54 1.36
N ILE A 22 5.42 -1.16 1.22
CA ILE A 22 6.58 -2.05 1.40
C ILE A 22 6.56 -2.68 2.78
N ASN A 23 6.48 -1.87 3.84
CA ASN A 23 6.59 -2.38 5.20
C ASN A 23 5.37 -3.21 5.60
N MET A 24 4.17 -2.86 5.14
CA MET A 24 2.97 -3.68 5.30
C MET A 24 3.16 -5.04 4.62
N ALA A 25 3.65 -5.07 3.38
CA ALA A 25 3.88 -6.32 2.65
C ALA A 25 4.88 -7.22 3.37
N CYS A 26 6.01 -6.67 3.80
CA CYS A 26 7.04 -7.42 4.49
C CYS A 26 6.56 -7.95 5.85
N ALA A 27 5.84 -7.13 6.61
CA ALA A 27 5.28 -7.53 7.89
C ALA A 27 4.24 -8.64 7.73
N LEU A 28 3.29 -8.50 6.80
CA LEU A 28 2.30 -9.53 6.50
C LEU A 28 2.94 -10.84 6.00
N GLY A 29 3.96 -10.75 5.13
CA GLY A 29 4.74 -11.92 4.70
C GLY A 29 5.45 -12.63 5.85
N SER A 30 5.99 -11.85 6.80
CA SER A 30 6.61 -12.35 8.04
C SER A 30 5.62 -13.04 8.98
N LEU A 31 4.33 -12.67 8.91
CA LEU A 31 3.23 -13.36 9.60
C LEU A 31 2.81 -14.67 8.90
N GLY A 32 3.44 -15.02 7.78
CA GLY A 32 3.13 -16.23 7.01
C GLY A 32 2.05 -16.05 5.95
N LEU A 33 1.57 -14.83 5.73
CA LEU A 33 0.51 -14.53 4.76
C LEU A 33 1.08 -14.39 3.35
N SER A 34 0.36 -14.90 2.35
CA SER A 34 0.68 -14.73 0.94
C SER A 34 0.29 -13.33 0.49
N VAL A 35 1.27 -12.50 0.11
CA VAL A 35 1.06 -11.09 -0.26
C VAL A 35 1.46 -10.83 -1.71
N LEU A 36 0.58 -10.17 -2.46
CA LEU A 36 0.89 -9.62 -3.78
C LEU A 36 0.96 -8.09 -3.71
N CYS A 37 2.10 -7.52 -4.08
CA CYS A 37 2.22 -6.09 -4.32
C CYS A 37 2.05 -5.77 -5.80
N ILE A 38 1.39 -4.65 -6.11
CA ILE A 38 1.23 -4.13 -7.46
C ILE A 38 1.73 -2.70 -7.46
N ASP A 39 2.84 -2.47 -8.17
CA ASP A 39 3.44 -1.15 -8.29
C ASP A 39 2.82 -0.41 -9.47
N LEU A 40 2.00 0.60 -9.20
CA LEU A 40 1.42 1.49 -10.22
C LEU A 40 2.17 2.84 -10.29
N ASP A 41 3.32 2.99 -9.61
CA ASP A 41 4.14 4.19 -9.67
C ASP A 41 5.31 3.98 -10.64
N SER A 42 5.42 4.83 -11.66
CA SER A 42 6.52 4.76 -12.63
C SER A 42 7.89 5.02 -11.99
N GLN A 43 7.94 5.64 -10.80
CA GLN A 43 9.17 5.78 -10.02
C GLN A 43 9.66 4.46 -9.42
N GLN A 44 8.82 3.44 -9.38
CA GLN A 44 9.15 2.07 -8.97
C GLN A 44 9.73 2.00 -7.54
N SER A 45 9.26 2.87 -6.64
CA SER A 45 9.79 2.92 -5.26
C SER A 45 9.51 1.62 -4.52
N LEU A 46 8.33 1.01 -4.75
CA LEU A 46 7.99 -0.31 -4.21
C LEU A 46 8.85 -1.39 -4.85
N SER A 47 8.91 -1.44 -6.18
CA SER A 47 9.62 -2.50 -6.91
C SER A 47 11.12 -2.53 -6.59
N LYS A 48 11.77 -1.36 -6.46
CA LYS A 48 13.21 -1.22 -6.19
C LYS A 48 13.63 -1.60 -4.76
N PHE A 49 12.68 -1.68 -3.82
CA PHE A 49 13.00 -2.13 -2.47
C PHE A 49 13.36 -3.62 -2.44
N PHE A 50 12.72 -4.41 -3.30
CA PHE A 50 12.88 -5.86 -3.29
C PHE A 50 13.99 -6.32 -4.24
N ASP A 51 14.82 -7.25 -3.75
CA ASP A 51 15.61 -8.12 -4.62
C ASP A 51 14.75 -9.28 -5.14
N TYR A 52 15.06 -9.71 -6.36
CA TYR A 52 14.37 -10.78 -7.07
C TYR A 52 15.34 -11.93 -7.34
N PRO A 53 15.13 -13.12 -6.74
CA PRO A 53 15.98 -14.30 -7.00
C PRO A 53 16.01 -14.70 -8.48
N THR A 54 14.94 -14.39 -9.21
CA THR A 54 14.89 -14.46 -10.67
C THR A 54 14.46 -13.10 -11.18
N ALA A 55 15.26 -12.49 -12.05
CA ALA A 55 14.98 -11.17 -12.58
C ALA A 55 13.60 -11.13 -13.28
N PRO A 56 12.75 -10.12 -13.00
CA PRO A 56 11.49 -9.94 -13.71
C PRO A 56 11.73 -9.77 -15.21
N THR A 57 11.08 -10.60 -16.02
CA THR A 57 11.12 -10.50 -17.49
C THR A 57 9.87 -9.86 -18.09
N LYS A 58 8.84 -9.71 -17.27
CA LYS A 58 7.54 -9.11 -17.57
C LYS A 58 7.11 -8.29 -16.36
N GLY A 59 6.17 -7.36 -16.56
CA GLY A 59 5.69 -6.49 -15.50
C GLY A 59 4.24 -6.06 -15.71
N LEU A 60 3.95 -4.85 -15.23
CA LEU A 60 2.63 -4.27 -15.19
C LEU A 60 1.94 -4.22 -16.57
N LEU A 61 2.69 -3.96 -17.64
CA LEU A 61 2.14 -3.93 -19.01
C LEU A 61 1.57 -5.30 -19.42
N GLU A 62 2.34 -6.37 -19.30
CA GLU A 62 1.90 -7.72 -19.64
C GLU A 62 0.77 -8.18 -18.71
N PHE A 63 0.90 -7.89 -17.41
CA PHE A 63 -0.12 -8.21 -16.43
C PHE A 63 -1.47 -7.57 -16.79
N LEU A 64 -1.50 -6.25 -17.00
CA LEU A 64 -2.74 -5.53 -17.28
C LEU A 64 -3.25 -5.77 -18.71
N ILE A 65 -2.42 -5.62 -19.73
CA ILE A 65 -2.89 -5.67 -21.13
C ILE A 65 -3.20 -7.11 -21.55
N GLN A 66 -2.29 -8.04 -21.26
CA GLN A 66 -2.37 -9.43 -21.74
C GLN A 66 -3.05 -10.35 -20.72
N GLY A 67 -3.08 -9.96 -19.43
CA GLY A 67 -3.57 -10.84 -18.37
C GLY A 67 -2.56 -11.94 -18.02
N ASP A 68 -1.28 -11.68 -18.28
CA ASP A 68 -0.22 -12.66 -18.11
C ASP A 68 0.23 -12.73 -16.64
N LEU A 69 -0.14 -13.81 -15.96
CA LEU A 69 0.20 -14.03 -14.56
C LEU A 69 1.69 -14.35 -14.34
N SER A 70 2.44 -14.69 -15.39
CA SER A 70 3.91 -14.86 -15.30
C SER A 70 4.65 -13.52 -15.08
N ALA A 71 3.94 -12.39 -15.15
CA ALA A 71 4.45 -11.09 -14.73
C ALA A 71 4.55 -10.91 -13.20
N ILE A 72 4.00 -11.83 -12.42
CA ILE A 72 4.14 -11.82 -10.96
C ILE A 72 5.51 -12.40 -10.59
N SER A 73 6.37 -11.57 -10.00
CA SER A 73 7.74 -11.94 -9.65
C SER A 73 7.86 -12.22 -8.14
N GLN A 74 8.55 -13.30 -7.78
CA GLN A 74 8.87 -13.61 -6.39
C GLN A 74 9.99 -12.71 -5.88
N THR A 75 9.92 -12.29 -4.62
CA THR A 75 10.96 -11.47 -3.97
C THR A 75 11.83 -12.31 -3.04
N HIS A 76 12.93 -11.74 -2.56
CA HIS A 76 13.73 -12.33 -1.48
C HIS A 76 12.99 -12.36 -0.13
N ILE A 77 11.92 -11.57 0.03
CA ILE A 77 11.07 -11.61 1.22
C ILE A 77 10.06 -12.75 1.05
N LYS A 78 10.12 -13.71 1.98
CA LYS A 78 9.23 -14.88 1.96
C LYS A 78 7.76 -14.47 1.92
N ASN A 79 6.98 -15.18 1.11
CA ASN A 79 5.54 -14.97 0.89
C ASN A 79 5.17 -13.62 0.25
N VAL A 80 6.13 -12.83 -0.22
CA VAL A 80 5.86 -11.55 -0.89
C VAL A 80 6.23 -11.65 -2.37
N SER A 81 5.25 -11.39 -3.23
CA SER A 81 5.40 -11.28 -4.68
C SER A 81 5.08 -9.87 -5.16
N VAL A 82 5.62 -9.47 -6.30
CA VAL A 82 5.45 -8.12 -6.86
C VAL A 82 5.15 -8.20 -8.36
N VAL A 83 4.17 -7.44 -8.83
CA VAL A 83 4.07 -7.01 -10.23
C VAL A 83 4.83 -5.70 -10.36
N VAL A 84 5.99 -5.74 -11.00
CA VAL A 84 6.87 -4.57 -11.17
C VAL A 84 6.32 -3.62 -12.22
N ASN A 85 6.44 -2.32 -12.00
CA ASN A 85 6.06 -1.34 -13.01
C ASN A 85 7.14 -1.26 -14.10
N ASN A 86 6.82 -1.73 -15.30
CA ASN A 86 7.67 -1.64 -16.50
C ASN A 86 7.13 -0.66 -17.56
N ASP A 87 6.16 0.18 -17.20
CA ASP A 87 5.63 1.22 -18.10
C ASP A 87 6.46 2.51 -17.96
N ASP A 88 7.39 2.71 -18.89
CA ASP A 88 8.29 3.85 -18.96
C ASP A 88 7.75 5.01 -19.84
N GLY A 89 6.61 4.82 -20.50
CA GLY A 89 6.10 5.72 -21.54
C GLY A 89 4.62 6.09 -21.44
N GLU A 90 4.00 5.96 -20.27
CA GLU A 90 2.55 6.16 -20.08
C GLU A 90 1.66 5.30 -20.99
N ARG A 91 2.18 4.17 -21.49
CA ARG A 91 1.49 3.29 -22.44
C ARG A 91 0.22 2.71 -21.85
N LEU A 92 0.17 2.54 -20.52
CA LEU A 92 -1.06 2.12 -19.83
C LEU A 92 -2.13 3.20 -19.87
N ASN A 93 -1.79 4.49 -19.79
CA ASN A 93 -2.77 5.58 -19.89
C ASN A 93 -3.38 5.60 -21.29
N GLU A 94 -2.54 5.49 -22.33
CA GLU A 94 -3.00 5.40 -23.72
C GLU A 94 -3.93 4.18 -23.90
N TRP A 95 -3.46 2.99 -23.50
CA TRP A 95 -4.25 1.75 -23.57
C TRP A 95 -5.57 1.85 -22.81
N MET A 96 -5.59 2.46 -21.61
CA MET A 96 -6.81 2.66 -20.83
C MET A 96 -7.79 3.60 -21.51
N SER A 97 -7.31 4.62 -22.22
CA SER A 97 -8.16 5.58 -22.95
C SER A 97 -8.83 4.96 -24.18
N GLU A 98 -8.18 3.96 -24.79
CA GLU A 98 -8.69 3.24 -25.96
C GLU A 98 -9.50 2.00 -25.60
N THR A 99 -9.37 1.50 -24.36
CA THR A 99 -10.05 0.28 -23.90
C THR A 99 -11.28 0.62 -23.07
N PHE A 100 -12.47 0.28 -23.58
CA PHE A 100 -13.76 0.56 -22.93
C PHE A 100 -13.83 0.13 -21.45
N SER A 101 -13.19 -0.99 -21.09
CA SER A 101 -13.17 -1.52 -19.71
C SER A 101 -11.82 -1.35 -19.00
N GLY A 102 -10.96 -0.47 -19.51
CA GLY A 102 -9.58 -0.29 -19.03
C GLY A 102 -9.50 -0.06 -17.53
N LEU A 103 -10.32 0.86 -16.98
CA LEU A 103 -10.36 1.15 -15.55
C LEU A 103 -10.78 -0.03 -14.66
N PHE A 104 -11.53 -1.00 -15.19
CA PHE A 104 -11.96 -2.20 -14.46
C PHE A 104 -10.99 -3.38 -14.62
N ARG A 105 -9.94 -3.22 -15.44
CA ARG A 105 -9.04 -4.32 -15.80
C ARG A 105 -8.37 -4.94 -14.59
N LEU A 106 -7.78 -4.12 -13.73
CA LEU A 106 -7.10 -4.59 -12.53
C LEU A 106 -8.06 -5.40 -11.65
N LYS A 107 -9.24 -4.84 -11.33
CA LYS A 107 -10.27 -5.54 -10.53
C LYS A 107 -10.61 -6.93 -11.10
N LYS A 108 -10.78 -7.04 -12.42
CA LYS A 108 -11.07 -8.31 -13.09
C LYS A 108 -9.92 -9.32 -12.92
N LEU A 109 -8.68 -8.88 -13.06
CA LEU A 109 -7.51 -9.74 -12.88
C LEU A 109 -7.37 -10.20 -11.43
N LEU A 110 -7.54 -9.28 -10.46
CA LEU A 110 -7.47 -9.62 -9.04
C LEU A 110 -8.52 -10.65 -8.65
N ILE A 111 -9.75 -10.56 -9.18
CA ILE A 111 -10.78 -11.59 -8.97
C ILE A 111 -10.30 -12.98 -9.41
N SER A 112 -9.53 -13.08 -10.50
CA SER A 112 -9.05 -14.38 -11.00
C SER A 112 -7.92 -15.01 -10.17
N ILE A 113 -7.24 -14.21 -9.35
CA ILE A 113 -6.11 -14.67 -8.52
C ILE A 113 -6.36 -14.52 -7.01
N ARG A 114 -7.55 -14.07 -6.59
CA ARG A 114 -7.87 -13.76 -5.19
C ARG A 114 -7.78 -14.94 -4.22
N ASP A 115 -7.80 -16.18 -4.74
CA ASP A 115 -7.70 -17.40 -3.94
C ASP A 115 -6.24 -17.83 -3.73
N GLN A 116 -5.28 -17.14 -4.35
CA GLN A 116 -3.83 -17.43 -4.27
C GLN A 116 -3.13 -16.55 -3.23
N TYR A 117 -3.78 -15.49 -2.75
CA TYR A 117 -3.21 -14.50 -1.85
C TYR A 117 -4.16 -14.23 -0.68
N ASP A 118 -3.60 -13.90 0.47
CA ASP A 118 -4.35 -13.42 1.62
C ASP A 118 -4.55 -11.91 1.54
N VAL A 119 -3.54 -11.18 1.04
CA VAL A 119 -3.56 -9.71 0.92
C VAL A 119 -2.97 -9.28 -0.42
N ILE A 120 -3.61 -8.30 -1.05
CA ILE A 120 -3.08 -7.60 -2.24
C ILE A 120 -2.86 -6.13 -1.85
N ILE A 121 -1.68 -5.59 -2.12
CA ILE A 121 -1.32 -4.20 -1.83
C ILE A 121 -1.03 -3.47 -3.14
N ILE A 122 -1.80 -2.44 -3.43
CA ILE A 122 -1.62 -1.60 -4.61
C ILE A 122 -0.95 -0.29 -4.16
N ASP A 123 0.27 -0.05 -4.63
CA ASP A 123 0.97 1.21 -4.44
C ASP A 123 0.78 2.11 -5.66
N THR A 124 0.28 3.33 -5.46
CA THR A 124 0.03 4.26 -6.56
C THR A 124 1.02 5.42 -6.56
N GLN A 125 1.22 6.03 -7.72
CA GLN A 125 1.87 7.34 -7.78
C GLN A 125 1.09 8.39 -6.96
N GLY A 126 1.82 9.37 -6.40
CA GLY A 126 1.21 10.62 -5.95
C GLY A 126 1.14 11.60 -7.11
N LYS A 127 -0.04 11.79 -7.70
CA LYS A 127 -0.23 12.69 -8.85
C LYS A 127 -1.12 13.86 -8.42
N ASP A 128 -0.73 15.06 -8.86
CA ASP A 128 -1.60 16.22 -8.74
C ASP A 128 -2.79 16.04 -9.69
N GLY A 129 -4.00 16.00 -9.14
CA GLY A 129 -5.24 15.81 -9.90
C GLY A 129 -5.59 14.34 -10.13
N ARG A 130 -6.35 14.08 -11.20
CA ARG A 130 -6.90 12.75 -11.51
C ARG A 130 -5.93 11.95 -12.39
N GLY A 131 -5.59 10.73 -11.97
CA GLY A 131 -4.81 9.78 -12.76
C GLY A 131 -5.57 8.47 -12.93
N GLN A 132 -5.68 7.98 -14.17
CA GLN A 132 -6.44 6.76 -14.49
C GLN A 132 -5.94 5.52 -13.71
N LEU A 133 -4.62 5.39 -13.49
CA LEU A 133 -4.06 4.31 -12.66
C LEU A 133 -4.51 4.40 -11.19
N GLN A 134 -4.64 5.61 -10.64
CA GLN A 134 -5.14 5.80 -9.29
C GLN A 134 -6.63 5.46 -9.19
N GLU A 135 -7.43 5.84 -10.20
CA GLU A 135 -8.85 5.47 -10.26
C GLU A 135 -9.05 3.96 -10.41
N MET A 136 -8.23 3.30 -11.22
CA MET A 136 -8.19 1.85 -11.34
C MET A 136 -7.89 1.18 -9.99
N ALA A 137 -6.93 1.71 -9.22
CA ALA A 137 -6.63 1.21 -7.89
C ALA A 137 -7.84 1.35 -6.94
N LEU A 138 -8.53 2.50 -6.98
CA LEU A 138 -9.74 2.74 -6.18
C LEU A 138 -10.87 1.77 -6.54
N ILE A 139 -11.06 1.48 -7.82
CA ILE A 139 -12.08 0.52 -8.31
C ILE A 139 -11.77 -0.91 -7.86
N ALA A 140 -10.48 -1.27 -7.80
CA ALA A 140 -10.01 -2.60 -7.45
C ALA A 140 -9.93 -2.87 -5.94
N ALA A 141 -9.88 -1.83 -5.11
CA ALA A 141 -9.65 -1.96 -3.67
C ALA A 141 -10.87 -2.42 -2.87
N ASP A 142 -10.63 -3.21 -1.82
CA ASP A 142 -11.58 -3.49 -0.75
C ASP A 142 -11.44 -2.47 0.39
N THR A 143 -10.26 -1.90 0.58
CA THR A 143 -10.01 -0.78 1.50
C THR A 143 -9.01 0.20 0.89
N VAL A 144 -9.33 1.48 0.97
CA VAL A 144 -8.48 2.56 0.50
C VAL A 144 -7.73 3.16 1.69
N VAL A 145 -6.40 3.25 1.61
CA VAL A 145 -5.57 3.85 2.65
C VAL A 145 -4.98 5.15 2.11
N VAL A 146 -5.15 6.24 2.86
CA VAL A 146 -4.63 7.58 2.50
C VAL A 146 -3.61 8.02 3.55
N PRO A 147 -2.30 7.79 3.31
CA PRO A 147 -1.26 8.36 4.15
C PRO A 147 -1.22 9.88 4.01
N THR A 148 -1.17 10.57 5.15
CA THR A 148 -1.08 12.04 5.21
C THR A 148 -0.11 12.47 6.31
N THR A 149 0.61 13.56 6.11
CA THR A 149 1.50 14.14 7.12
C THR A 149 0.73 15.13 8.01
N PRO A 150 1.17 15.43 9.25
CA PRO A 150 0.48 16.38 10.12
C PRO A 150 1.05 17.79 9.97
N ASP A 151 1.16 18.28 8.74
CA ASP A 151 1.59 19.64 8.41
C ASP A 151 0.48 20.44 7.70
N VAL A 152 0.64 21.77 7.65
CA VAL A 152 -0.38 22.68 7.09
C VAL A 152 -0.74 22.32 5.65
N MET A 153 0.20 21.82 4.84
CA MET A 153 -0.12 21.43 3.46
C MET A 153 -1.07 20.22 3.40
N SER A 154 -1.03 19.33 4.38
CA SER A 154 -1.91 18.16 4.44
C SER A 154 -3.38 18.51 4.63
N SER A 155 -3.69 19.67 5.20
CA SER A 155 -5.07 20.20 5.26
C SER A 155 -5.69 20.44 3.88
N GLN A 156 -4.87 20.63 2.84
CA GLN A 156 -5.32 20.83 1.45
C GLN A 156 -5.32 19.52 0.65
N GLU A 157 -4.40 18.60 0.96
CA GLU A 157 -4.25 17.35 0.21
C GLU A 157 -5.34 16.32 0.56
N LEU A 158 -5.69 16.23 1.83
CA LEU A 158 -6.65 15.22 2.27
C LEU A 158 -8.05 15.44 1.64
N PRO A 159 -8.61 16.67 1.59
CA PRO A 159 -9.84 16.95 0.84
C PRO A 159 -9.76 16.58 -0.64
N ARG A 160 -8.62 16.80 -1.31
CA ARG A 160 -8.43 16.40 -2.72
C ARG A 160 -8.47 14.88 -2.89
N SER A 161 -7.77 14.15 -2.02
CA SER A 161 -7.76 12.68 -2.05
C SER A 161 -9.18 12.11 -1.83
N ILE A 162 -9.96 12.70 -0.90
CA ILE A 162 -11.37 12.35 -0.73
C ILE A 162 -12.19 12.69 -1.98
N ALA A 163 -11.98 13.86 -2.59
CA ALA A 163 -12.75 14.27 -3.76
C ALA A 163 -12.56 13.29 -4.93
N ILE A 164 -11.34 12.81 -5.16
CA ILE A 164 -11.05 11.78 -6.16
C ILE A 164 -11.79 10.48 -5.81
N TYR A 165 -11.67 10.01 -4.56
CA TYR A 165 -12.37 8.83 -4.07
C TYR A 165 -13.90 8.96 -4.27
N THR A 166 -14.50 10.04 -3.78
CA THR A 166 -15.95 10.29 -3.87
C THR A 166 -16.40 10.36 -5.32
N HIS A 167 -15.61 10.97 -6.21
CA HIS A 167 -15.92 11.01 -7.64
C HIS A 167 -16.01 9.61 -8.24
N VAL A 168 -15.00 8.76 -7.99
CA VAL A 168 -14.99 7.38 -8.49
C VAL A 168 -16.16 6.59 -7.89
N MET A 169 -16.41 6.69 -6.59
CA MET A 169 -17.48 5.95 -5.92
C MET A 169 -18.88 6.38 -6.38
N ASN A 170 -19.11 7.67 -6.59
CA ASN A 170 -20.38 8.16 -7.13
C ASN A 170 -20.60 7.66 -8.55
N GLY A 171 -19.57 7.72 -9.41
CA GLY A 171 -19.66 7.19 -10.77
C GLY A 171 -19.99 5.69 -10.80
N LEU A 172 -19.35 4.89 -9.94
CA LEU A 172 -19.68 3.48 -9.79
C LEU A 172 -21.13 3.26 -9.32
N SER A 173 -21.58 4.03 -8.33
CA SER A 173 -22.95 3.95 -7.80
C SER A 173 -24.00 4.33 -8.86
N GLU A 174 -23.76 5.36 -9.66
CA GLU A 174 -24.64 5.79 -10.75
C GLU A 174 -24.78 4.70 -11.83
N MET A 175 -23.70 3.93 -12.06
CA MET A 175 -23.69 2.80 -12.98
C MET A 175 -24.30 1.53 -12.38
N GLY A 176 -24.68 1.53 -11.09
CA GLY A 176 -25.13 0.32 -10.38
C GLY A 176 -24.03 -0.73 -10.20
N ILE A 177 -22.76 -0.30 -10.19
CA ILE A 177 -21.60 -1.18 -10.03
C ILE A 177 -21.03 -1.03 -8.62
N GLY A 178 -20.84 -2.15 -7.92
CA GLY A 178 -20.26 -2.17 -6.58
C GLY A 178 -21.19 -2.82 -5.56
N ASN A 179 -20.83 -2.72 -4.29
CA ASN A 179 -21.67 -3.16 -3.18
C ASN A 179 -22.54 -2.00 -2.69
N ASP A 180 -23.54 -2.29 -1.85
CA ASP A 180 -24.37 -1.29 -1.18
C ASP A 180 -23.57 -0.23 -0.41
N GLN A 181 -22.31 -0.55 -0.06
CA GLN A 181 -21.37 0.40 0.55
C GLN A 181 -20.07 0.44 -0.26
N PRO A 182 -19.53 1.64 -0.51
CA PRO A 182 -18.24 1.78 -1.16
C PRO A 182 -17.11 1.28 -0.25
N PRO A 183 -15.93 0.90 -0.82
CA PRO A 183 -14.77 0.50 -0.05
C PRO A 183 -14.43 1.53 1.03
N PRO A 184 -14.26 1.13 2.31
CA PRO A 184 -13.88 2.07 3.35
C PRO A 184 -12.57 2.80 3.02
N LEU A 185 -12.57 4.11 3.27
CA LEU A 185 -11.38 4.96 3.20
C LEU A 185 -10.82 5.16 4.62
N ARG A 186 -9.52 4.88 4.77
CA ARG A 186 -8.77 4.94 6.03
C ARG A 186 -7.66 5.97 5.91
N VAL A 187 -7.76 7.06 6.66
CA VAL A 187 -6.72 8.09 6.71
C VAL A 187 -5.66 7.65 7.72
N LEU A 188 -4.41 7.51 7.26
CA LEU A 188 -3.26 7.15 8.09
C LEU A 188 -2.40 8.39 8.34
N ILE A 189 -2.30 8.80 9.60
CA ILE A 189 -1.37 9.88 9.99
C ILE A 189 0.05 9.31 9.94
N ASN A 190 0.90 9.89 9.10
CA ASN A 190 2.29 9.49 8.90
C ASN A 190 3.24 10.63 9.31
N ARG A 191 4.43 10.26 9.78
CA ARG A 191 5.44 11.20 10.30
C ARG A 191 4.88 12.07 11.44
N GLU A 192 4.17 11.45 12.37
CA GLU A 192 3.67 12.12 13.56
C GLU A 192 4.83 12.44 14.53
N ASP A 193 5.02 13.74 14.82
CA ASP A 193 5.91 14.22 15.86
C ASP A 193 5.16 14.59 17.16
N HIS A 194 5.87 15.11 18.15
CA HIS A 194 5.31 15.42 19.48
C HIS A 194 4.97 16.90 19.70
N THR A 195 4.96 17.70 18.64
CA THR A 195 4.66 19.13 18.75
C THR A 195 3.18 19.37 19.07
N VAL A 196 2.89 20.48 19.74
CA VAL A 196 1.52 20.93 19.99
C VAL A 196 0.80 21.17 18.66
N GLU A 197 1.52 21.68 17.66
CA GLU A 197 1.00 21.91 16.30
C GLU A 197 0.52 20.61 15.65
N THR A 198 1.35 19.57 15.60
CA THR A 198 0.96 18.25 15.07
C THR A 198 -0.24 17.66 15.80
N ARG A 199 -0.32 17.82 17.13
CA ARG A 199 -1.50 17.35 17.89
C ARG A 199 -2.76 18.10 17.49
N ASN A 200 -2.69 19.42 17.36
CA ASN A 200 -3.83 20.25 16.97
C ASN A 200 -4.29 19.93 15.54
N VAL A 201 -3.37 19.79 14.58
CA VAL A 201 -3.67 19.40 13.20
C VAL A 201 -4.30 18.01 13.16
N THR A 202 -3.72 17.03 13.87
CA THR A 202 -4.27 15.67 13.94
C THR A 202 -5.67 15.64 14.56
N ALA A 203 -5.90 16.42 15.61
CA ALA A 203 -7.21 16.55 16.23
C ALA A 203 -8.24 17.19 15.28
N ALA A 204 -7.84 18.23 14.54
CA ALA A 204 -8.68 18.86 13.53
C ALA A 204 -9.06 17.88 12.42
N ILE A 205 -8.10 17.13 11.87
CA ILE A 205 -8.36 16.08 10.87
C ILE A 205 -9.33 15.03 11.44
N ARG A 206 -9.14 14.55 12.68
CA ARG A 206 -10.08 13.61 13.29
C ARG A 206 -11.48 14.19 13.46
N GLN A 207 -11.58 15.46 13.85
CA GLN A 207 -12.84 16.15 14.07
C GLN A 207 -13.60 16.40 12.76
N GLU A 208 -12.92 16.92 11.73
CA GLU A 208 -13.52 17.19 10.42
C GLU A 208 -14.08 15.90 9.80
N PHE A 209 -13.33 14.82 9.88
CA PHE A 209 -13.64 13.58 9.17
C PHE A 209 -14.66 12.71 9.88
N SER A 210 -14.88 12.93 11.18
CA SER A 210 -15.98 12.30 11.92
C SER A 210 -17.37 12.63 11.34
N LYS A 211 -17.48 13.67 10.50
CA LYS A 211 -18.74 14.21 9.98
C LYS A 211 -18.97 13.96 8.48
N ILE A 212 -17.97 13.52 7.72
CA ILE A 212 -18.03 13.50 6.24
C ILE A 212 -18.85 12.31 5.73
N ALA A 213 -18.49 11.08 6.10
CA ALA A 213 -19.20 9.87 5.69
C ALA A 213 -18.83 8.68 6.59
N ARG A 214 -19.78 7.76 6.83
CA ARG A 214 -19.57 6.57 7.69
C ARG A 214 -18.42 5.66 7.23
N HIS A 215 -18.12 5.64 5.94
CA HIS A 215 -17.07 4.80 5.36
C HIS A 215 -15.70 5.47 5.34
N ILE A 216 -15.58 6.74 5.77
CA ILE A 216 -14.32 7.46 5.89
C ILE A 216 -13.93 7.51 7.37
N THR A 217 -12.72 7.08 7.72
CA THR A 217 -12.27 7.04 9.11
C THR A 217 -10.78 7.35 9.22
N VAL A 218 -10.39 8.10 10.24
CA VAL A 218 -8.97 8.31 10.58
C VAL A 218 -8.54 7.19 11.52
N LEU A 219 -7.44 6.52 11.19
CA LEU A 219 -6.89 5.45 12.01
C LEU A 219 -6.44 5.99 13.38
N LYS A 220 -6.62 5.15 14.40
CA LYS A 220 -6.09 5.36 15.75
C LYS A 220 -4.57 5.30 15.71
N THR A 221 -4.03 4.32 14.97
CA THR A 221 -2.60 4.14 14.74
C THR A 221 -2.03 5.27 13.88
N SER A 222 -0.89 5.80 14.30
CA SER A 222 -0.10 6.79 13.56
C SER A 222 1.33 6.28 13.40
N ILE A 223 1.98 6.63 12.29
CA ILE A 223 3.39 6.32 12.06
C ILE A 223 4.23 7.47 12.61
N PRO A 224 5.12 7.23 13.60
CA PRO A 224 5.93 8.28 14.21
C PRO A 224 7.02 8.79 13.26
N GLN A 225 7.36 10.07 13.33
CA GLN A 225 8.51 10.63 12.62
C GLN A 225 9.82 10.12 13.24
N LYS A 226 10.38 9.06 12.66
CA LYS A 226 11.64 8.45 13.11
C LYS A 226 12.55 8.13 11.93
N VAL A 227 13.86 8.19 12.17
CA VAL A 227 14.90 7.94 11.15
C VAL A 227 14.85 6.49 10.63
N VAL A 228 14.41 5.53 11.46
CA VAL A 228 14.30 4.11 11.08
C VAL A 228 13.44 3.87 9.84
N TRP A 229 12.37 4.67 9.64
CA TRP A 229 11.49 4.57 8.46
C TRP A 229 12.15 5.03 7.15
N LYS A 230 13.24 5.81 7.24
CA LYS A 230 14.07 6.18 6.08
C LYS A 230 15.19 5.15 5.91
N GLN A 231 15.81 4.74 7.02
CA GLN A 231 16.88 3.75 7.02
C GLN A 231 16.42 2.40 6.46
N CYS A 232 15.19 1.96 6.76
CA CYS A 232 14.65 0.71 6.26
C CYS A 232 14.70 0.62 4.73
N ILE A 233 14.36 1.72 4.05
CA ILE A 233 14.42 1.82 2.59
C ILE A 233 15.87 1.79 2.10
N SER A 234 16.76 2.58 2.71
CA SER A 234 18.17 2.61 2.32
C SER A 234 18.91 1.29 2.55
N LEU A 235 18.50 0.53 3.56
CA LEU A 235 19.07 -0.77 3.90
C LEU A 235 18.38 -1.93 3.19
N GLN A 236 17.29 -1.68 2.45
CA GLN A 236 16.40 -2.71 1.89
C GLN A 236 16.00 -3.77 2.94
N ARG A 237 15.71 -3.33 4.16
CA ARG A 237 15.32 -4.19 5.27
C ARG A 237 14.00 -3.73 5.87
N PRO A 238 13.05 -4.63 6.18
CA PRO A 238 11.77 -4.24 6.77
C PRO A 238 11.93 -3.51 8.11
N VAL A 239 11.14 -2.47 8.32
CA VAL A 239 11.25 -1.60 9.50
C VAL A 239 10.97 -2.35 10.82
N HIS A 240 10.08 -3.34 10.80
CA HIS A 240 9.74 -4.14 11.98
C HIS A 240 10.89 -5.06 12.44
N GLU A 241 11.89 -5.30 11.58
CA GLU A 241 13.11 -6.01 11.92
C GLU A 241 14.24 -5.09 12.41
N LEU A 242 14.16 -3.79 12.09
CA LEU A 242 15.17 -2.80 12.50
C LEU A 242 14.88 -2.22 13.88
N GLU A 243 13.61 -2.15 14.28
CA GLU A 243 13.22 -1.65 15.60
C GLU A 243 12.18 -2.57 16.24
N ILE A 244 12.68 -3.47 17.10
CA ILE A 244 11.97 -4.65 17.62
C ILE A 244 11.41 -4.50 19.04
N ASP A 245 11.59 -3.33 19.67
CA ASP A 245 11.16 -3.10 21.06
C ASP A 245 9.62 -3.07 21.18
N ARG A 246 9.04 -4.23 21.45
CA ARG A 246 7.59 -4.41 21.63
C ARG A 246 7.05 -3.67 22.87
N SER A 247 7.89 -3.36 23.86
CA SER A 247 7.45 -2.62 25.05
C SER A 247 7.14 -1.15 24.75
N ASN A 248 7.74 -0.62 23.68
CA ASN A 248 7.49 0.72 23.19
C ASN A 248 6.37 0.71 22.14
N PRO A 249 5.19 1.32 22.41
CA PRO A 249 4.09 1.36 21.44
C PRO A 249 4.40 2.22 20.20
N ARG A 250 5.48 3.01 20.22
CA ARG A 250 5.98 3.80 19.08
C ARG A 250 7.22 3.19 18.44
N SER A 251 7.60 1.96 18.79
CA SER A 251 8.58 1.21 17.99
C SER A 251 7.98 0.82 16.65
N ALA A 252 8.82 0.67 15.63
CA ALA A 252 8.35 0.29 14.31
C ALA A 252 7.61 -1.06 14.31
N LEU A 253 8.09 -2.05 15.08
CA LEU A 253 7.39 -3.32 15.25
C LEU A 253 5.97 -3.13 15.82
N SER A 254 5.83 -2.43 16.95
CA SER A 254 4.52 -2.21 17.58
C SER A 254 3.56 -1.42 16.70
N VAL A 255 4.08 -0.44 15.96
CA VAL A 255 3.29 0.38 15.02
C VAL A 255 2.81 -0.46 13.84
N MET A 256 3.67 -1.31 13.26
CA MET A 256 3.29 -2.19 12.15
C MET A 256 2.24 -3.21 12.56
N GLU A 257 2.36 -3.82 13.74
CA GLU A 257 1.34 -4.72 14.28
C GLU A 257 0.01 -4.01 14.49
N SER A 258 0.03 -2.85 15.15
CA SER A 258 -1.19 -2.06 15.40
C SER A 258 -1.87 -1.66 14.09
N LEU A 259 -1.08 -1.27 13.08
CA LEU A 259 -1.59 -0.88 11.76
C LEU A 259 -2.23 -2.08 11.03
N ILE A 260 -1.59 -3.25 11.06
CA ILE A 260 -2.14 -4.49 10.49
C ILE A 260 -3.44 -4.85 11.19
N HIS A 261 -3.48 -4.85 12.52
CA HIS A 261 -4.68 -5.22 13.28
C HIS A 261 -5.83 -4.25 13.04
N GLU A 262 -5.54 -2.95 12.85
CA GLU A 262 -6.57 -1.95 12.60
C GLU A 262 -7.11 -1.99 11.15
N LEU A 263 -6.24 -2.24 10.16
CA LEU A 263 -6.64 -2.33 8.75
C LEU A 263 -7.21 -3.70 8.37
N LEU A 264 -6.70 -4.77 8.98
CA LEU A 264 -7.02 -6.16 8.68
C LEU A 264 -7.38 -6.91 9.98
N PRO A 265 -8.53 -6.59 10.60
CA PRO A 265 -8.89 -7.10 11.93
C PRO A 265 -9.10 -8.62 12.02
N HIS A 266 -9.23 -9.30 10.88
CA HIS A 266 -9.28 -10.76 10.78
C HIS A 266 -7.91 -11.43 11.00
N PHE A 267 -6.83 -10.64 11.02
CA PHE A 267 -5.47 -11.08 11.38
C PHE A 267 -5.01 -10.50 12.73
N ALA A 268 -5.94 -10.03 13.57
CA ALA A 268 -5.62 -9.38 14.86
C ALA A 268 -4.98 -10.33 15.89
N ASP A 269 -5.06 -11.63 15.68
CA ASP A 269 -4.44 -12.68 16.47
C ASP A 269 -2.98 -12.96 16.09
N LEU A 270 -2.54 -12.51 14.91
CA LEU A 270 -1.17 -12.68 14.44
C LEU A 270 -0.23 -11.63 15.07
N GLN A 271 1.00 -12.03 15.38
CA GLN A 271 2.03 -11.16 15.96
C GLN A 271 3.35 -11.30 15.21
N LEU A 272 4.04 -10.18 14.99
CA LEU A 272 5.33 -10.12 14.31
C LEU A 272 6.42 -10.68 15.21
N ASN A 273 7.09 -11.74 14.78
CA ASN A 273 8.22 -12.26 15.53
C ASN A 273 9.50 -11.55 15.10
N PRO A 274 10.20 -10.82 16.00
CA PRO A 274 11.45 -10.14 15.66
C PRO A 274 12.62 -11.11 15.40
N ASN A 275 12.45 -12.39 15.74
CA ASN A 275 13.46 -13.44 15.65
C ASN A 275 13.12 -14.51 14.60
N THR A 276 12.53 -14.13 13.47
CA THR A 276 12.54 -15.04 12.31
C THR A 276 13.98 -15.19 11.84
N GLU A 277 14.64 -16.24 12.33
CA GLU A 277 15.94 -16.68 11.87
C GLU A 277 15.93 -16.81 10.34
N GLN A 278 16.50 -15.85 9.62
CA GLN A 278 17.19 -16.15 8.36
C GLN A 278 18.48 -16.90 8.72
N LYS A 279 18.34 -18.12 9.25
CA LYS A 279 19.42 -19.12 9.25
C LYS A 279 19.43 -19.77 7.87
N GLU A 280 19.87 -19.01 6.87
CA GLU A 280 20.56 -19.61 5.74
C GLU A 280 21.94 -19.00 5.69
N THR A 281 22.87 -19.76 6.27
CA THR A 281 24.30 -19.62 6.06
C THR A 281 24.54 -19.67 4.55
N ILE A 282 24.76 -18.53 3.92
CA ILE A 282 25.50 -18.50 2.67
C ILE A 282 26.92 -18.94 3.05
N PRO A 283 27.42 -20.09 2.57
CA PRO A 283 28.81 -20.42 2.81
C PRO A 283 29.63 -19.36 2.08
N LEU A 284 30.42 -18.62 2.85
CA LEU A 284 31.58 -17.90 2.30
C LEU A 284 32.41 -18.95 1.56
N GLN A 285 32.31 -18.97 0.23
CA GLN A 285 33.26 -19.70 -0.59
C GLN A 285 34.63 -19.04 -0.39
N GLY A 286 35.44 -19.69 0.43
CA GLY A 286 36.88 -19.50 0.45
C GLY A 286 37.54 -20.33 -0.65
N GLY A 287 38.58 -19.77 -1.26
CA GLY A 287 39.57 -20.43 -2.13
C GLY A 287 39.22 -20.28 -3.62
N GLN A 288 40.08 -19.73 -4.48
CA GLN A 288 41.52 -19.46 -4.43
C GLN A 288 41.86 -18.11 -5.04
#